data_AF-A0A136JPJ2-F1
#
_entry.id   AF-A0A136JPJ2-F1
#
_cell.length_a   1.000
_cell.length_b   1.000
_cell.length_c   1.000
_cell.angle_alpha   90.00
_cell.angle_beta   90.00
_cell.angle_gamma   90.00
#
_symmetry.space_group_name_H-M   'P 1'
#
loop_
_entity.id
_entity.type
_entity.pdbx_description
1 polymer ?
#
loop_
_entity_poly.entity_id
_entity_poly.type
_entity_poly.pdbx_seq_one_letter_code
_entity_poly.pdbx_strand_id
1 'polypeptide(L)'
;MTPAWSVTGFTVCCILYVLGVFSAPSAQAGGCEKWKSEFLSGAMTLTSYMNTHHKYFQKKLTSVEFETQALNLVAKLTVLEGRVKAVASCVHPEDKFEGRRRFLLQTLAVVIPLMKAGDVVAPEIRDRLEREGHD
;
A
#
# COMPACT_ATOMS: atom_id res chain seq x y z
N MET A 1 -13.06 16.31 -15.26
CA MET A 1 -11.61 16.23 -14.97
C MET A 1 -11.40 16.36 -13.47
N THR A 2 -11.15 15.27 -12.75
CA THR A 2 -10.61 15.37 -11.37
C THR A 2 -9.15 15.79 -11.48
N PRO A 3 -8.73 16.90 -10.86
CA PRO A 3 -7.38 17.41 -11.04
C PRO A 3 -6.37 16.38 -10.50
N ALA A 4 -5.23 16.23 -11.19
CA ALA A 4 -4.14 15.33 -10.78
C ALA A 4 -3.67 15.55 -9.33
N TRP A 5 -3.97 16.74 -8.78
CA TRP A 5 -3.74 17.19 -7.42
C TRP A 5 -4.61 16.44 -6.40
N SER A 6 -5.81 16.00 -6.78
CA SER A 6 -6.70 15.19 -5.94
C SER A 6 -6.12 13.80 -5.72
N VAL A 7 -5.51 13.21 -6.76
CA VAL A 7 -4.90 11.87 -6.67
C VAL A 7 -3.60 11.94 -5.87
N THR A 8 -2.76 12.95 -6.11
CA THR A 8 -1.55 13.17 -5.30
C THR A 8 -1.89 13.50 -3.84
N GLY A 9 -2.93 14.31 -3.61
CA GLY A 9 -3.42 14.64 -2.27
C GLY A 9 -3.92 13.42 -1.52
N PHE A 10 -4.65 12.52 -2.18
CA PHE A 10 -5.09 11.26 -1.59
C PHE A 10 -3.91 10.35 -1.24
N THR A 11 -2.95 10.19 -2.15
CA THR A 11 -1.75 9.38 -1.92
C THR A 11 -0.91 9.92 -0.76
N VAL A 12 -0.73 11.24 -0.69
CA VAL A 12 -0.01 11.91 0.41
C VAL A 12 -0.77 11.76 1.73
N CYS A 13 -2.10 11.90 1.72
CA CYS A 13 -2.92 11.68 2.92
C CYS A 13 -2.83 10.24 3.42
N CYS A 14 -2.90 9.25 2.52
CA CYS A 14 -2.71 7.85 2.88
C CYS A 14 -1.31 7.60 3.46
N ILE A 15 -0.26 8.16 2.85
CA ILE A 15 1.13 8.03 3.33
C ILE A 15 1.31 8.71 4.70
N LEU A 16 0.74 9.90 4.91
CA LEU A 16 0.81 10.64 6.17
C LEU A 16 0.00 9.97 7.28
N TYR A 17 -1.19 9.44 6.97
CA TYR A 17 -2.01 8.71 7.94
C TYR A 17 -1.32 7.40 8.36
N VAL A 18 -0.72 6.71 7.40
CA VAL A 18 0.17 5.56 7.62
C VAL A 18 1.31 6.02 8.54
N LEU A 19 2.17 6.96 8.14
CA LEU A 19 3.33 7.43 8.93
C LEU A 19 2.99 7.94 10.34
N GLY A 20 1.87 8.66 10.50
CA GLY A 20 1.41 9.18 11.80
C GLY A 20 0.98 8.09 12.79
N VAL A 21 0.49 6.96 12.29
CA VAL A 21 0.20 5.77 13.11
C VAL A 21 1.50 5.04 13.52
N PHE A 22 2.60 5.22 12.76
CA PHE A 22 3.87 4.51 12.93
C PHE A 22 4.90 5.16 13.86
N SER A 23 4.73 6.43 14.25
CA SER A 23 5.77 7.21 14.95
C SER A 23 5.74 7.14 16.48
N ALA A 24 4.85 6.35 17.11
CA ALA A 24 4.86 6.19 18.57
C ALA A 24 5.89 5.11 19.02
N PRO A 25 6.98 5.49 19.72
CA PRO A 25 7.97 4.53 20.19
C PRO A 25 7.42 3.77 21.41
N SER A 26 7.56 2.45 21.41
CA SER A 26 7.45 1.64 22.63
C SER A 26 8.77 0.92 22.83
N ALA A 27 9.50 1.34 23.86
CA ALA A 27 10.74 0.71 24.29
C ALA A 27 10.42 -0.59 25.04
N GLN A 28 10.59 -1.75 24.40
CA GLN A 28 11.15 -2.96 25.02
C GLN A 28 11.24 -4.12 24.02
N ALA A 29 12.48 -4.63 23.90
CA ALA A 29 12.88 -5.71 23.02
C ALA A 29 12.24 -7.04 23.45
N GLY A 30 11.46 -7.62 22.55
CA GLY A 30 10.83 -8.94 22.65
C GLY A 30 10.17 -9.28 21.32
N GLY A 31 9.72 -10.53 21.12
CA GLY A 31 9.14 -11.04 19.85
C GLY A 31 8.01 -10.21 19.21
N CYS A 32 7.53 -9.18 19.91
CA CYS A 32 6.62 -8.16 19.41
C CYS A 32 7.26 -7.12 18.46
N GLU A 33 8.59 -6.98 18.40
CA GLU A 33 9.26 -6.07 17.44
C GLU A 33 9.11 -6.51 15.97
N LYS A 34 8.88 -7.81 15.74
CA LYS A 34 8.69 -8.38 14.39
C LYS A 34 7.53 -7.72 13.64
N TRP A 35 6.56 -7.16 14.36
CA TRP A 35 5.46 -6.39 13.80
C TRP A 35 5.90 -5.09 13.15
N LYS A 36 6.84 -4.35 13.76
CA LYS A 36 7.28 -3.04 13.26
C LYS A 36 7.92 -3.18 11.87
N SER A 37 8.71 -4.23 11.65
CA SER A 37 9.28 -4.53 10.34
C SER A 37 8.21 -4.88 9.30
N GLU A 38 7.18 -5.64 9.67
CA GLU A 38 6.08 -6.00 8.77
C GLU A 38 5.23 -4.76 8.41
N PHE A 39 4.98 -3.88 9.37
CA PHE A 39 4.32 -2.58 9.14
C PHE A 39 5.11 -1.67 8.19
N LEU A 40 6.41 -1.49 8.45
CA LEU A 40 7.28 -0.68 7.59
C LEU A 40 7.39 -1.29 6.18
N SER A 41 7.49 -2.62 6.09
CA SER A 41 7.48 -3.35 4.82
C SER A 41 6.18 -3.13 4.04
N GLY A 42 5.02 -3.15 4.72
CA GLY A 42 3.73 -2.82 4.14
C GLY A 42 3.65 -1.40 3.59
N ALA A 43 4.07 -0.41 4.40
CA ALA A 43 4.09 0.99 3.99
C ALA A 43 5.03 1.23 2.79
N MET A 44 6.21 0.64 2.78
CA MET A 44 7.15 0.71 1.65
C MET A 44 6.60 0.05 0.39
N THR A 45 5.92 -1.09 0.53
CA THR A 45 5.32 -1.82 -0.61
C THR A 45 4.19 -1.01 -1.22
N LEU A 46 3.32 -0.42 -0.40
CA LEU A 46 2.24 0.45 -0.85
C LEU A 46 2.78 1.71 -1.54
N THR A 47 3.81 2.34 -0.97
CA THR A 47 4.46 3.51 -1.56
C THR A 47 5.09 3.16 -2.91
N SER A 48 5.75 2.00 -3.00
CA SER A 48 6.32 1.50 -4.25
C SER A 48 5.25 1.28 -5.31
N TYR A 49 4.09 0.72 -4.94
CA TYR A 49 2.97 0.51 -5.85
C TYR A 49 2.42 1.81 -6.42
N MET A 50 2.19 2.80 -5.55
CA MET A 50 1.74 4.13 -5.98
C MET A 50 2.74 4.79 -6.93
N ASN A 51 4.04 4.62 -6.69
CA ASN A 51 5.09 5.12 -7.57
C ASN A 51 5.12 4.38 -8.92
N THR A 52 4.90 3.06 -8.93
CA THR A 52 4.79 2.26 -10.16
C THR A 52 3.63 2.75 -11.03
N HIS A 53 2.44 2.98 -10.44
CA HIS A 53 1.31 3.61 -11.13
C HIS A 53 1.66 5.00 -11.68
N HIS A 54 2.28 5.85 -10.85
CA HIS A 54 2.69 7.18 -11.27
C HIS A 54 3.65 7.15 -12.48
N LYS A 55 4.67 6.28 -12.44
CA LYS A 55 5.61 6.10 -13.56
C LYS A 55 4.92 5.56 -14.81
N TYR A 56 3.95 4.67 -14.66
CA TYR A 56 3.18 4.14 -15.78
C TYR A 56 2.37 5.23 -16.49
N PHE A 57 1.65 6.07 -15.73
CA PHE A 57 0.91 7.20 -16.31
C PHE A 57 1.82 8.31 -16.88
N GLN A 58 3.06 8.43 -16.38
CA GLN A 58 4.09 9.31 -16.96
C GLN A 58 4.82 8.71 -18.17
N LYS A 59 4.39 7.56 -18.69
CA LYS A 59 5.05 6.83 -19.79
C LYS A 59 6.51 6.47 -19.52
N LYS A 60 6.90 6.39 -18.24
CA LYS A 60 8.24 5.94 -17.79
C LYS A 60 8.32 4.43 -17.58
N LEU A 61 7.18 3.73 -17.69
CA LEU A 61 7.08 2.28 -17.69
C LEU A 61 6.23 1.82 -18.88
N THR A 62 6.66 0.73 -19.50
CA THR A 62 5.85 -0.02 -20.47
C THR A 62 4.72 -0.77 -19.77
N SER A 63 3.72 -1.22 -20.53
CA SER A 63 2.59 -1.99 -19.99
C SER A 63 3.04 -3.28 -19.31
N VAL A 64 3.98 -3.99 -19.93
CA VAL A 64 4.51 -5.27 -19.41
C VAL A 64 5.28 -5.05 -18.10
N GLU A 65 6.11 -3.99 -18.03
CA GLU A 65 6.85 -3.66 -16.81
C GLU A 65 5.92 -3.22 -15.68
N PHE A 66 4.90 -2.43 -16.00
CA PHE A 66 3.88 -2.01 -15.04
C PHE A 66 3.16 -3.23 -14.46
N GLU A 67 2.61 -4.10 -15.31
CA GLU A 67 1.86 -5.29 -14.90
C GLU A 67 2.72 -6.20 -14.01
N THR A 68 3.96 -6.46 -14.44
CA THR A 68 4.90 -7.29 -13.67
C THR A 68 5.21 -6.69 -12.30
N GLN A 69 5.49 -5.39 -12.23
CA GLN A 69 5.81 -4.72 -10.96
C GLN A 69 4.59 -4.62 -10.04
N ALA A 70 3.42 -4.27 -10.59
CA ALA A 70 2.17 -4.16 -9.84
C ALA A 70 1.77 -5.51 -9.24
N LEU A 71 1.76 -6.58 -10.05
CA LEU A 71 1.46 -7.94 -9.58
C LEU A 71 2.42 -8.38 -8.47
N ASN A 72 3.72 -8.14 -8.62
CA ASN A 72 4.72 -8.48 -7.60
C ASN A 72 4.49 -7.72 -6.28
N LEU A 73 4.14 -6.43 -6.34
CA LEU A 73 3.87 -5.63 -5.15
C LEU A 73 2.57 -6.07 -4.45
N VAL A 74 1.53 -6.39 -5.20
CA VAL A 74 0.29 -6.98 -4.66
C VAL A 74 0.57 -8.33 -4.00
N ALA A 75 1.39 -9.18 -4.62
CA ALA A 75 1.80 -10.46 -4.03
C ALA A 75 2.55 -10.27 -2.71
N LYS A 76 3.47 -9.29 -2.64
CA LYS A 76 4.18 -8.94 -1.39
C LYS A 76 3.22 -8.51 -0.28
N LEU A 77 2.21 -7.69 -0.58
CA LEU A 77 1.19 -7.31 0.41
C LEU A 77 0.33 -8.50 0.86
N THR A 78 0.03 -9.43 -0.05
CA THR A 78 -0.72 -10.66 0.29
C THR A 78 0.10 -11.57 1.21
N VAL A 79 1.40 -11.72 0.94
CA VAL A 79 2.32 -12.46 1.82
C VAL A 79 2.43 -11.80 3.19
N LEU A 80 2.54 -10.47 3.22
CA LEU A 80 2.54 -9.68 4.45
C LEU A 80 1.26 -9.92 5.26
N GLU A 81 0.09 -9.85 4.63
CA GLU A 81 -1.20 -10.15 5.27
C GLU A 81 -1.19 -11.54 5.93
N GLY A 82 -0.68 -12.56 5.23
CA GLY A 82 -0.53 -13.91 5.77
C GLY A 82 0.39 -13.97 6.98
N ARG A 83 1.53 -13.28 6.95
CA ARG A 83 2.48 -13.20 8.08
C ARG A 83 1.85 -12.53 9.29
N VAL A 84 1.20 -11.39 9.08
CA VAL A 84 0.47 -10.62 10.10
C VAL A 84 -0.64 -11.46 10.75
N LYS A 85 -1.36 -12.28 9.96
CA LYS A 85 -2.35 -13.23 10.50
C LYS A 85 -1.70 -14.31 11.37
N ALA A 86 -0.55 -14.84 10.96
CA ALA A 86 0.13 -15.96 11.61
C ALA A 86 0.86 -15.60 12.92
N VAL A 87 1.11 -14.32 13.20
CA VAL A 87 1.77 -13.95 14.47
C VAL A 87 0.79 -14.11 15.63
N ALA A 88 1.23 -14.87 16.65
CA ALA A 88 0.50 -15.05 17.91
C ALA A 88 0.27 -13.70 18.61
N SER A 89 -0.90 -13.53 19.24
CA SER A 89 -1.26 -12.31 19.99
C SER A 89 -0.20 -12.01 21.06
N CYS A 90 0.41 -10.83 21.02
CA CYS A 90 1.24 -10.36 22.13
C CYS A 90 0.34 -9.80 23.21
N VAL A 91 0.42 -10.35 24.42
CA VAL A 91 -0.21 -9.74 25.60
C VAL A 91 0.64 -8.53 26.00
N HIS A 92 0.18 -7.33 25.66
CA HIS A 92 0.75 -6.08 26.18
C HIS A 92 -0.27 -5.45 27.12
N PRO A 93 0.15 -4.87 28.27
CA PRO A 93 -0.75 -4.31 29.28
C PRO A 93 -1.69 -3.18 28.80
N GLU A 94 -1.53 -2.68 27.57
CA GLU A 94 -2.32 -1.57 27.02
C GLU A 94 -3.15 -1.95 25.77
N ASP A 95 -3.15 -3.21 25.34
CA ASP A 95 -3.91 -3.72 24.17
C ASP A 95 -3.66 -3.00 22.81
N LYS A 96 -2.74 -2.02 22.79
CA LYS A 96 -2.34 -1.23 21.60
C LYS A 96 -1.90 -2.11 20.43
N PHE A 97 -1.39 -3.31 20.71
CA PHE A 97 -0.84 -4.23 19.72
C PHE A 97 -1.95 -4.95 18.95
N GLU A 98 -2.95 -5.50 19.64
CA GLU A 98 -4.11 -6.12 19.00
C GLU A 98 -4.93 -5.09 18.22
N GLY A 99 -5.05 -3.85 18.74
CA GLY A 99 -5.66 -2.74 18.01
C GLY A 99 -4.94 -2.42 16.69
N ARG A 100 -3.61 -2.29 16.71
CA ARG A 100 -2.81 -2.01 15.50
C ARG A 100 -2.83 -3.17 14.51
N ARG A 101 -2.71 -4.41 14.99
CA ARG A 101 -2.82 -5.63 14.16
C ARG A 101 -4.16 -5.68 13.44
N ARG A 102 -5.26 -5.48 14.18
CA ARG A 102 -6.61 -5.47 13.62
C ARG A 102 -6.76 -4.38 12.56
N PHE A 103 -6.28 -3.18 12.86
CA PHE A 103 -6.30 -2.06 11.92
C PHE A 103 -5.52 -2.37 10.62
N LEU A 104 -4.31 -2.97 10.74
CA LEU A 104 -3.52 -3.37 9.58
C LEU A 104 -4.25 -4.39 8.72
N LEU A 105 -4.80 -5.43 9.35
CA LEU A 105 -5.53 -6.48 8.63
C LEU A 105 -6.77 -5.94 7.93
N GLN A 106 -7.53 -5.06 8.59
CA GLN A 106 -8.66 -4.36 7.98
C GLN A 106 -8.21 -3.50 6.79
N THR A 107 -7.11 -2.76 6.94
CA THR A 107 -6.56 -1.93 5.87
C THR A 107 -6.13 -2.79 4.67
N LEU A 108 -5.37 -3.87 4.90
CA LEU A 108 -4.92 -4.77 3.83
C LEU A 108 -6.10 -5.46 3.13
N ALA A 109 -7.14 -5.85 3.87
CA ALA A 109 -8.34 -6.45 3.32
C ALA A 109 -9.11 -5.52 2.36
N VAL A 110 -8.97 -4.20 2.51
CA VAL A 110 -9.57 -3.21 1.60
C VAL A 110 -8.60 -2.83 0.48
N VAL A 111 -7.34 -2.57 0.82
CA VAL A 111 -6.33 -2.05 -0.10
C VAL A 111 -5.96 -3.08 -1.17
N ILE A 112 -5.75 -4.36 -0.82
CA ILE A 112 -5.34 -5.39 -1.78
C ILE A 112 -6.38 -5.57 -2.91
N PRO A 113 -7.70 -5.72 -2.63
CA PRO A 113 -8.70 -5.77 -3.70
C PRO A 113 -8.76 -4.50 -4.55
N LEU A 114 -8.65 -3.31 -3.93
CA LEU A 114 -8.65 -2.05 -4.66
C LEU A 114 -7.45 -1.93 -5.60
N MET A 115 -6.26 -2.35 -5.17
CA MET A 115 -5.07 -2.36 -6.02
C MET A 115 -5.26 -3.30 -7.22
N LYS A 116 -5.76 -4.52 -6.98
CA LYS A 116 -6.06 -5.48 -8.06
C LYS A 116 -7.04 -4.91 -9.08
N ALA A 117 -8.11 -4.24 -8.62
CA ALA A 117 -9.06 -3.59 -9.50
C ALA A 117 -8.41 -2.41 -10.27
N GLY A 118 -7.58 -1.61 -9.59
CA GLY A 118 -6.84 -0.52 -10.19
C GLY A 118 -5.89 -0.98 -11.29
N ASP A 119 -5.23 -2.13 -11.12
CA ASP A 119 -4.32 -2.70 -12.11
C ASP A 119 -5.05 -3.13 -13.40
N VAL A 120 -6.30 -3.61 -13.28
CA VAL A 120 -7.14 -3.97 -14.44
C VAL A 120 -7.58 -2.73 -15.22
N VAL A 121 -7.93 -1.64 -14.52
CA VAL A 121 -8.51 -0.44 -15.15
C VAL A 121 -7.45 0.57 -15.60
N ALA A 122 -6.24 0.54 -15.03
CA ALA A 122 -5.17 1.50 -15.34
C ALA A 122 -4.77 1.58 -16.82
N PRO A 123 -4.65 0.46 -17.58
CA PRO A 123 -4.38 0.53 -19.02
C PRO A 123 -5.47 1.26 -19.79
N GLU A 124 -6.75 0.97 -19.50
CA GLU A 124 -7.88 1.62 -20.17
C GLU A 124 -7.93 3.13 -19.90
N ILE A 125 -7.62 3.54 -18.67
CA ILE A 125 -7.50 4.96 -18.30
C ILE A 125 -6.37 5.61 -19.08
N ARG A 126 -5.20 4.97 -19.15
CA ARG A 126 -4.06 5.50 -19.88
C ARG A 126 -4.38 5.64 -21.37
N ASP A 127 -4.98 4.64 -21.99
CA ASP A 127 -5.37 4.67 -23.41
C ASP A 127 -6.40 5.77 -23.70
N ARG A 128 -7.31 6.06 -22.76
CA ARG A 128 -8.22 7.21 -22.87
C ARG A 128 -7.47 8.55 -22.78
N LEU A 129 -6.59 8.70 -21.80
CA LEU A 129 -5.78 9.93 -21.64
C LEU A 129 -4.88 10.18 -22.85
N GLU A 130 -4.34 9.14 -23.47
CA GLU A 130 -3.50 9.27 -24.67
C GLU A 130 -4.30 9.68 -25.92
N ARG A 131 -5.57 9.26 -26.02
CA ARG A 131 -6.48 9.69 -27.09
C ARG A 131 -6.97 11.11 -26.90
N GLU A 132 -7.38 11.48 -25.69
CA GLU A 132 -7.89 12.83 -25.37
C GLU A 132 -6.78 13.90 -25.36
N GLY A 133 -5.51 13.52 -25.17
CA GLY A 133 -4.37 14.44 -25.20
C GLY A 133 -3.77 14.69 -26.59
N HIS A 134 -4.40 14.16 -27.66
CA HIS A 134 -3.99 14.36 -29.06
C HIS A 134 -4.86 15.36 -29.83
N ASP A 135 -5.86 15.95 -29.16
CA ASP A 135 -6.68 17.08 -29.67
C ASP A 135 -6.16 18.42 -29.11
#